data_AF-A0A0F8YJB3-F1
#
_entry.id   AF-A0A0F8YJB3-F1
#
_cell.length_a   1.000
_cell.length_b   1.000
_cell.length_c   1.000
_cell.angle_alpha   90.00
_cell.angle_beta   90.00
_cell.angle_gamma   90.00
#
_symmetry.space_group_name_H-M   'P 1'
#
loop_
_entity.id
_entity.type
_entity.pdbx_description
1 polymer ?
#
loop_
_entity_poly.entity_id
_entity_poly.type
_entity_poly.pdbx_seq_one_letter_code
_entity_poly.pdbx_strand_id
1 'polypeptide(L)'
;LLIPNGFISKNKVIKIEHLGFDKIEYQASSFFFAQYDIEQPSIPLLNPEFSNPLFLKLFCEGLNRSGLSKIPKGYGGISSIIDFFIESIDDKLSKPAFFDYPSGRKIIRKVIDGLIEHKLENDLNFVPYESAFDIADGILSKFSRKRCFLDALISEGVLSKNLFWREGGEHEEGVYLVYERFEDHLTTSYLLDKHLETDKLESIFRDKGKLYRYIDDSHFTQGILESLSIQIPERTGKELYELLDEKQKAFVSVIESFVYSLIWRKPGTIKENTKKYINKYILCYEQTFDLFFQMVYSVSSDPEHFYNANSLHRYLMQFTLSDRDAIWTTYLHEQDHEETAMVRLIDWAKSEEDKSYLSGDSRLLAAQALSWLFTSTNIVFRDSATKALVVLLEDCIVVITELLSE
;
A
#
# COMPACT_ATOMS: atom_id res chain seq x y z
N LEU A 1 10.48 12.51 -19.21
CA LEU A 1 10.74 12.74 -20.65
C LEU A 1 9.92 13.95 -21.08
N LEU A 2 10.55 15.08 -21.37
CA LEU A 2 9.83 16.26 -21.84
C LEU A 2 9.57 16.11 -23.35
N ILE A 3 8.30 16.05 -23.73
CA ILE A 3 7.88 15.95 -25.13
C ILE A 3 7.26 17.30 -25.53
N PRO A 4 7.71 17.93 -26.65
CA PRO A 4 7.11 19.19 -27.10
C PRO A 4 5.60 19.06 -27.37
N ASN A 5 4.86 20.14 -27.11
CA ASN A 5 3.42 20.18 -27.34
C ASN A 5 3.06 19.83 -28.79
N GLY A 6 2.17 18.85 -28.95
CA GLY A 6 1.72 18.35 -30.24
C GLY A 6 2.73 17.46 -30.99
N PHE A 7 3.85 17.06 -30.38
CA PHE A 7 4.79 16.12 -31.01
C PHE A 7 4.11 14.78 -31.32
N ILE A 8 3.33 14.24 -30.38
CA ILE A 8 2.62 12.95 -30.55
C ILE A 8 1.56 13.05 -31.66
N SER A 9 0.83 14.17 -31.77
CA SER A 9 -0.20 14.33 -32.81
C SER A 9 0.37 14.66 -34.19
N LYS A 10 1.55 15.31 -34.25
CA LYS A 10 2.22 15.67 -35.50
C LYS A 10 3.10 14.56 -36.08
N ASN A 11 3.50 13.59 -35.25
CA ASN A 11 4.33 12.47 -35.66
C ASN A 11 3.52 11.18 -35.58
N LYS A 12 3.80 10.21 -36.46
CA LYS A 12 3.18 8.87 -36.39
C LYS A 12 3.83 8.04 -35.28
N VAL A 13 3.64 8.45 -34.02
CA VAL A 13 4.18 7.77 -32.85
C VAL A 13 3.24 6.64 -32.44
N ILE A 14 3.79 5.46 -32.17
CA ILE A 14 3.04 4.35 -31.57
C ILE A 14 3.16 4.50 -30.05
N LYS A 15 2.01 4.58 -29.37
CA LYS A 15 1.95 4.53 -27.90
C LYS A 15 1.79 3.08 -27.49
N ILE A 16 2.69 2.58 -26.65
CA ILE A 16 2.59 1.29 -25.99
C ILE A 16 2.47 1.57 -24.49
N GLU A 17 1.52 0.91 -23.85
CA GLU A 17 1.32 0.96 -22.40
C GLU A 17 1.90 -0.29 -21.76
N HIS A 18 2.62 -0.13 -20.65
CA HIS A 18 3.26 -1.21 -19.91
C HIS A 18 2.68 -1.24 -18.49
N LEU A 19 1.93 -2.30 -18.18
CA LEU A 19 1.17 -2.43 -16.92
C LEU A 19 2.00 -3.06 -15.78
N GLY A 20 3.31 -3.19 -15.96
CA GLY A 20 4.19 -3.77 -14.95
C GLY A 20 4.15 -5.29 -15.00
N PHE A 21 3.89 -5.91 -13.85
CA PHE A 21 3.72 -7.36 -13.70
C PHE A 21 2.25 -7.78 -13.68
N ASP A 22 1.35 -6.94 -14.18
CA ASP A 22 -0.06 -7.29 -14.36
C ASP A 22 -0.20 -8.67 -15.02
N LYS A 23 -1.03 -9.53 -14.42
CA LYS A 23 -1.29 -10.94 -14.81
C LYS A 23 -0.16 -11.93 -14.58
N ILE A 24 1.01 -11.48 -14.14
CA ILE A 24 2.16 -12.33 -13.80
C ILE A 24 2.73 -12.01 -12.42
N GLU A 25 1.90 -11.46 -11.53
CA GLU A 25 2.29 -10.93 -10.23
C GLU A 25 2.97 -11.98 -9.36
N TYR A 26 2.42 -13.18 -9.37
CA TYR A 26 2.93 -14.27 -8.57
C TYR A 26 4.27 -14.76 -9.12
N GLN A 27 4.40 -14.94 -10.44
CA GLN A 27 5.69 -15.31 -11.07
C GLN A 27 6.75 -14.26 -10.78
N ALA A 28 6.40 -12.97 -10.90
CA ALA A 28 7.28 -11.88 -10.63
C ALA A 28 7.70 -11.84 -9.15
N SER A 29 6.75 -11.94 -8.22
CA SER A 29 7.02 -11.93 -6.77
C SER A 29 7.91 -13.11 -6.36
N SER A 30 7.57 -14.32 -6.83
CA SER A 30 8.36 -15.54 -6.60
C SER A 30 9.78 -15.39 -7.13
N PHE A 31 9.94 -14.88 -8.36
CA PHE A 31 11.24 -14.62 -8.96
C PHE A 31 12.06 -13.62 -8.13
N PHE A 32 11.47 -12.49 -7.74
CA PHE A 32 12.14 -11.48 -6.94
C PHE A 32 12.56 -12.04 -5.58
N PHE A 33 11.67 -12.72 -4.85
CA PHE A 33 12.04 -13.31 -3.56
C PHE A 33 13.20 -14.28 -3.67
N ALA A 34 13.21 -15.13 -4.70
CA ALA A 34 14.33 -16.02 -4.96
C ALA A 34 15.64 -15.27 -5.27
N GLN A 35 15.60 -14.14 -6.02
CA GLN A 35 16.79 -13.35 -6.31
C GLN A 35 17.37 -12.63 -5.09
N TYR A 36 16.54 -12.34 -4.08
CA TYR A 36 16.93 -11.64 -2.86
C TYR A 36 17.08 -12.58 -1.64
N ASP A 37 17.08 -13.91 -1.84
CA ASP A 37 17.13 -14.91 -0.77
C ASP A 37 16.04 -14.72 0.31
N ILE A 38 14.84 -14.31 -0.12
CA ILE A 38 13.66 -14.14 0.72
C ILE A 38 12.77 -15.37 0.56
N GLU A 39 12.35 -15.95 1.69
CA GLU A 39 11.37 -17.04 1.71
C GLU A 39 10.00 -16.55 1.23
N GLN A 40 9.32 -17.39 0.44
CA GLN A 40 7.95 -17.09 0.05
C GLN A 40 7.03 -16.96 1.27
N PRO A 41 6.15 -15.93 1.31
CA PRO A 41 5.23 -15.74 2.41
C PRO A 41 4.25 -16.91 2.50
N SER A 42 3.88 -17.34 3.70
CA SER A 42 2.91 -18.43 3.91
C SER A 42 1.44 -18.05 3.64
N ILE A 43 1.23 -16.91 2.98
CA ILE A 43 -0.03 -16.32 2.55
C ILE A 43 0.15 -15.84 1.10
N PRO A 44 -0.90 -15.81 0.27
CA PRO A 44 -0.80 -15.28 -1.08
C PRO A 44 -0.70 -13.75 -1.12
N LEU A 45 0.04 -13.24 -2.10
CA LEU A 45 0.21 -11.81 -2.35
C LEU A 45 -0.86 -11.31 -3.33
N LEU A 46 -2.06 -11.00 -2.82
CA LEU A 46 -3.21 -10.59 -3.63
C LEU A 46 -3.34 -9.07 -3.80
N ASN A 47 -2.45 -8.29 -3.17
CA ASN A 47 -2.46 -6.83 -3.25
C ASN A 47 -1.87 -6.36 -4.61
N PRO A 48 -2.60 -5.56 -5.40
CA PRO A 48 -2.14 -5.03 -6.69
C PRO A 48 -0.80 -4.29 -6.66
N GLU A 49 -0.38 -3.77 -5.51
CA GLU A 49 0.92 -3.08 -5.42
C GLU A 49 2.11 -4.02 -5.73
N PHE A 50 1.95 -5.33 -5.54
CA PHE A 50 2.96 -6.31 -5.94
C PHE A 50 3.09 -6.48 -7.47
N SER A 51 2.12 -5.97 -8.26
CA SER A 51 2.24 -5.84 -9.71
C SER A 51 3.19 -4.71 -10.12
N ASN A 52 3.51 -3.78 -9.23
CA ASN A 52 4.40 -2.65 -9.51
C ASN A 52 5.88 -3.08 -9.39
N PRO A 53 6.67 -3.08 -10.49
CA PRO A 53 8.04 -3.55 -10.45
C PRO A 53 8.97 -2.75 -9.54
N LEU A 54 8.72 -1.44 -9.41
CA LEU A 54 9.49 -0.58 -8.54
C LEU A 54 9.18 -0.92 -7.07
N PHE A 55 7.91 -1.07 -6.71
CA PHE A 55 7.53 -1.46 -5.35
C PHE A 55 8.13 -2.81 -4.96
N LEU A 56 7.95 -3.85 -5.80
CA LEU A 56 8.47 -5.18 -5.53
C LEU A 56 10.00 -5.19 -5.37
N LYS A 57 10.71 -4.42 -6.20
CA LYS A 57 12.16 -4.23 -6.07
C LYS A 57 12.52 -3.60 -4.72
N LEU A 58 11.93 -2.46 -4.39
CA LEU A 58 12.22 -1.71 -3.15
C LEU A 58 11.90 -2.55 -1.91
N PHE A 59 10.79 -3.29 -1.95
CA PHE A 59 10.36 -4.21 -0.89
C PHE A 59 11.41 -5.31 -0.65
N CYS A 60 11.80 -6.04 -1.69
CA CYS A 60 12.78 -7.12 -1.55
C CYS A 60 14.17 -6.61 -1.17
N GLU A 61 14.59 -5.49 -1.77
CA GLU A 61 15.87 -4.85 -1.46
C GLU A 61 15.93 -4.37 -0.01
N GLY A 62 14.85 -3.77 0.51
CA GLY A 62 14.75 -3.34 1.91
C GLY A 62 14.86 -4.51 2.90
N LEU A 63 14.16 -5.63 2.62
CA LEU A 63 14.22 -6.83 3.47
C LEU A 63 15.62 -7.46 3.46
N ASN A 64 16.18 -7.73 2.28
CA ASN A 64 17.47 -8.38 2.15
C ASN A 64 18.59 -7.56 2.80
N ARG A 65 18.63 -6.25 2.54
CA ARG A 65 19.66 -5.38 3.14
C ARG A 65 19.50 -5.22 4.65
N SER A 66 18.30 -5.41 5.19
CA SER A 66 18.04 -5.46 6.65
C SER A 66 18.38 -6.82 7.27
N GLY A 67 18.93 -7.76 6.49
CA GLY A 67 19.28 -9.10 6.95
C GLY A 67 18.06 -10.01 7.19
N LEU A 68 16.88 -9.64 6.67
CA LEU A 68 15.68 -10.44 6.78
C LEU A 68 15.58 -11.38 5.58
N SER A 69 15.48 -12.68 5.87
CA SER A 69 15.21 -13.72 4.87
C SER A 69 13.74 -14.12 4.82
N LYS A 70 12.87 -13.48 5.60
CA LYS A 70 11.43 -13.73 5.62
C LYS A 70 10.69 -12.41 5.70
N ILE A 71 9.52 -12.36 5.07
CA ILE A 71 8.59 -11.25 5.26
C ILE A 71 8.09 -11.31 6.71
N PRO A 72 8.24 -10.24 7.50
CA PRO A 72 7.68 -10.19 8.85
C PRO A 72 6.17 -10.45 8.81
N LYS A 73 5.68 -11.20 9.79
CA LYS A 73 4.26 -11.57 9.89
C LYS A 73 3.34 -10.33 9.83
N GLY A 74 2.27 -10.43 9.05
CA GLY A 74 1.28 -9.36 8.84
C GLY A 74 1.81 -8.10 8.14
N TYR A 75 2.80 -8.23 7.25
CA TYR A 75 3.42 -7.14 6.49
C TYR A 75 4.06 -6.01 7.32
N GLY A 76 4.10 -6.08 8.66
CA GLY A 76 4.66 -5.04 9.53
C GLY A 76 4.12 -3.61 9.28
N GLY A 77 3.07 -3.46 8.48
CA GLY A 77 2.64 -2.23 7.82
C GLY A 77 3.66 -1.62 6.83
N ILE A 78 3.15 -0.84 5.86
CA ILE A 78 3.97 -0.13 4.85
C ILE A 78 5.05 0.75 5.49
N SER A 79 4.81 1.28 6.70
CA SER A 79 5.79 2.08 7.44
C SER A 79 7.10 1.33 7.68
N SER A 80 7.02 0.06 8.09
CA SER A 80 8.21 -0.74 8.38
C SER A 80 9.01 -1.02 7.11
N ILE A 81 8.33 -1.24 5.97
CA ILE A 81 8.97 -1.45 4.66
C ILE A 81 9.80 -0.24 4.26
N ILE A 82 9.21 0.96 4.39
CA ILE A 82 9.87 2.23 4.08
C ILE A 82 11.07 2.45 5.00
N ASP A 83 10.90 2.21 6.30
CA ASP A 83 11.97 2.38 7.28
C ASP A 83 13.12 1.40 7.01
N PHE A 84 12.85 0.11 6.76
CA PHE A 84 13.86 -0.87 6.39
C PHE A 84 14.62 -0.47 5.13
N PHE A 85 13.92 -0.01 4.09
CA PHE A 85 14.54 0.47 2.87
C PHE A 85 15.51 1.63 3.16
N ILE A 86 15.06 2.68 3.84
CA ILE A 86 15.87 3.87 4.15
C ILE A 86 17.05 3.54 5.07
N GLU A 87 16.81 2.80 6.16
CA GLU A 87 17.84 2.46 7.15
C GLU A 87 18.94 1.60 6.53
N SER A 88 18.57 0.67 5.65
CA SER A 88 19.55 -0.16 4.96
C SER A 88 20.51 0.64 4.06
N ILE A 89 20.03 1.72 3.44
CA ILE A 89 20.84 2.62 2.62
C ILE A 89 21.69 3.53 3.51
N ASP A 90 21.13 4.03 4.63
CA ASP A 90 21.87 4.83 5.61
C ASP A 90 23.06 4.02 6.14
N ASP A 91 22.82 2.76 6.52
CA ASP A 91 23.86 1.85 6.99
C ASP A 91 24.94 1.60 5.92
N LYS A 92 24.56 1.38 4.66
CA LYS A 92 25.51 1.24 3.55
C LYS A 92 26.35 2.51 3.38
N LEU A 93 25.70 3.67 3.26
CA LEU A 93 26.35 4.94 2.98
C LEU A 93 27.17 5.45 4.17
N SER A 94 26.87 5.03 5.40
CA SER A 94 27.64 5.37 6.59
C SER A 94 29.06 4.78 6.58
N LYS A 95 29.30 3.69 5.84
CA LYS A 95 30.59 2.96 5.86
C LYS A 95 31.75 3.84 5.35
N PRO A 96 33.00 3.60 5.81
CA PRO A 96 34.18 4.36 5.41
C PRO A 96 34.43 4.40 3.89
N ALA A 97 34.02 3.36 3.16
CA ALA A 97 34.12 3.29 1.70
C ALA A 97 33.22 4.31 0.98
N PHE A 98 32.12 4.74 1.62
CA PHE A 98 31.12 5.66 1.05
C PHE A 98 31.23 7.04 1.68
N PHE A 99 30.43 7.37 2.68
CA PHE A 99 30.40 8.72 3.28
C PHE A 99 31.06 8.82 4.65
N ASP A 100 31.37 7.73 5.33
CA ASP A 100 32.11 7.72 6.61
C ASP A 100 31.49 8.63 7.69
N TYR A 101 30.15 8.66 7.78
CA TYR A 101 29.46 9.33 8.88
C TYR A 101 29.08 8.32 9.97
N PRO A 102 28.92 8.74 11.24
CA PRO A 102 28.55 7.81 12.32
C PRO A 102 27.20 7.13 12.05
N SER A 103 27.19 5.79 12.02
CA SER A 103 25.96 4.99 11.87
C SER A 103 24.94 5.32 12.97
N GLY A 104 23.65 5.21 12.65
CA GLY A 104 22.54 5.55 13.57
C GLY A 104 22.23 7.04 13.69
N ARG A 105 22.92 7.92 12.94
CA ARG A 105 22.57 9.34 12.87
C ARG A 105 21.37 9.64 11.95
N LYS A 106 20.88 8.64 11.21
CA LYS A 106 19.73 8.70 10.30
C LYS A 106 19.84 9.90 9.36
N ILE A 107 20.98 10.01 8.68
CA ILE A 107 21.33 11.18 7.86
C ILE A 107 20.40 11.27 6.66
N ILE A 108 20.10 10.15 6.01
CA ILE A 108 19.17 10.11 4.87
C ILE A 108 17.79 10.61 5.30
N ARG A 109 17.30 10.16 6.46
CA ARG A 109 15.99 10.60 6.98
C ARG A 109 15.94 12.11 7.19
N LYS A 110 16.99 12.69 7.77
CA LYS A 110 17.08 14.15 7.94
C LYS A 110 17.07 14.91 6.63
N VAL A 111 17.72 14.37 5.59
CA VAL A 111 17.68 14.97 4.25
C VAL A 111 16.26 14.90 3.69
N ILE A 112 15.60 13.74 3.75
CA ILE A 112 14.21 13.58 3.34
C ILE A 112 13.30 14.57 4.07
N ASP A 113 13.40 14.67 5.39
CA ASP A 113 12.59 15.58 6.20
C ASP A 113 12.84 17.05 5.81
N GLY A 114 14.10 17.43 5.53
CA GLY A 114 14.44 18.77 5.05
C GLY A 114 13.91 19.08 3.64
N LEU A 115 13.91 18.09 2.74
CA LEU A 115 13.30 18.22 1.42
C LEU A 115 11.78 18.37 1.51
N ILE A 116 11.12 17.57 2.36
CA ILE A 116 9.68 17.65 2.62
C ILE A 116 9.32 19.02 3.20
N GLU A 117 10.05 19.48 4.22
CA GLU A 117 9.85 20.81 4.81
C GLU A 117 9.94 21.90 3.73
N HIS A 118 10.98 21.85 2.90
CA HIS A 118 11.15 22.81 1.81
C HIS A 118 10.00 22.77 0.80
N LYS A 119 9.52 21.57 0.41
CA LYS A 119 8.34 21.43 -0.48
C LYS A 119 7.10 22.04 0.14
N LEU A 120 6.83 21.75 1.41
CA LEU A 120 5.62 22.18 2.10
C LEU A 120 5.59 23.69 2.34
N GLU A 121 6.73 24.31 2.65
CA GLU A 121 6.84 25.76 2.87
C GLU A 121 6.70 26.59 1.58
N ASN A 122 7.06 25.99 0.44
CA ASN A 122 7.06 26.67 -0.87
C ASN A 122 5.95 26.17 -1.82
N ASP A 123 5.08 25.27 -1.36
CA ASP A 123 3.99 24.67 -2.14
C ASP A 123 4.45 24.03 -3.47
N LEU A 124 5.52 23.23 -3.39
CA LEU A 124 6.18 22.64 -4.55
C LEU A 124 5.86 21.15 -4.73
N ASN A 125 5.79 20.70 -5.99
CA ASN A 125 5.68 19.28 -6.35
C ASN A 125 7.03 18.55 -6.40
N PHE A 126 8.13 19.28 -6.58
CA PHE A 126 9.51 18.77 -6.58
C PHE A 126 10.42 19.83 -5.94
N VAL A 127 11.62 19.43 -5.50
CA VAL A 127 12.63 20.37 -5.00
C VAL A 127 13.60 20.71 -6.14
N PRO A 128 13.84 22.00 -6.47
CA PRO A 128 14.86 22.37 -7.43
C PRO A 128 16.22 21.76 -7.07
N TYR A 129 16.97 21.29 -8.07
CA TYR A 129 18.19 20.50 -7.85
C TYR A 129 19.20 21.21 -6.92
N GLU A 130 19.45 22.51 -7.13
CA GLU A 130 20.36 23.30 -6.30
C GLU A 130 19.89 23.38 -4.84
N SER A 131 18.60 23.59 -4.61
CA SER A 131 18.03 23.61 -3.26
C SER A 131 18.14 22.23 -2.58
N ALA A 132 17.89 21.15 -3.33
CA ALA A 132 18.05 19.80 -2.83
C ALA A 132 19.51 19.48 -2.48
N PHE A 133 20.45 19.99 -3.28
CA PHE A 133 21.89 19.85 -3.05
C PHE A 133 22.31 20.56 -1.76
N ASP A 134 21.90 21.81 -1.59
CA ASP A 134 22.21 22.60 -0.40
C ASP A 134 21.67 21.97 0.89
N ILE A 135 20.45 21.43 0.85
CA ILE A 135 19.84 20.72 1.98
C ILE A 135 20.66 19.46 2.31
N ALA A 136 20.93 18.61 1.30
CA ALA A 136 21.63 17.35 1.49
C ALA A 136 23.08 17.54 1.99
N ASP A 137 23.84 18.44 1.35
CA ASP A 137 25.23 18.72 1.70
C ASP A 137 25.34 19.50 3.03
N GLY A 138 24.42 20.42 3.30
CA GLY A 138 24.33 21.13 4.57
C GLY A 138 24.08 20.21 5.77
N ILE A 139 23.32 19.13 5.58
CA ILE A 139 23.11 18.12 6.63
C ILE A 139 24.33 17.19 6.75
N LEU A 140 24.86 16.69 5.62
CA LEU A 140 25.99 15.77 5.63
C LEU A 140 27.27 16.40 6.20
N SER A 141 27.54 17.67 5.87
CA SER A 141 28.78 18.37 6.25
C SER A 141 29.02 18.46 7.75
N LYS A 142 27.98 18.27 8.57
CA LYS A 142 28.07 18.18 10.04
C LYS A 142 28.70 16.86 10.52
N PHE A 143 28.75 15.83 9.67
CA PHE A 143 29.16 14.47 10.01
C PHE A 143 30.24 13.89 9.10
N SER A 144 30.38 14.40 7.88
CA SER A 144 31.38 13.95 6.90
C SER A 144 31.92 15.11 6.07
N ARG A 145 33.14 14.96 5.57
CA ARG A 145 33.76 15.90 4.60
C ARG A 145 33.57 15.47 3.15
N LYS A 146 32.95 14.32 2.90
CA LYS A 146 32.71 13.81 1.55
C LYS A 146 31.56 14.58 0.90
N ARG A 147 31.51 14.55 -0.44
CA ARG A 147 30.60 15.37 -1.29
C ARG A 147 29.74 14.47 -2.17
N CYS A 148 28.83 15.07 -2.93
CA CYS A 148 27.92 14.36 -3.85
C CYS A 148 26.96 13.41 -3.13
N PHE A 149 26.48 13.80 -1.94
CA PHE A 149 25.54 12.98 -1.18
C PHE A 149 24.19 12.85 -1.90
N LEU A 150 23.70 13.94 -2.49
CA LEU A 150 22.47 13.94 -3.27
C LEU A 150 22.56 12.93 -4.44
N ASP A 151 23.67 12.91 -5.17
CA ASP A 151 23.89 11.96 -6.27
C ASP A 151 23.88 10.50 -5.79
N ALA A 152 24.40 10.24 -4.60
CA ALA A 152 24.34 8.91 -4.00
C ALA A 152 22.90 8.54 -3.61
N LEU A 153 22.10 9.47 -3.07
CA LEU A 153 20.68 9.21 -2.79
C LEU A 153 19.88 8.94 -4.07
N ILE A 154 20.23 9.62 -5.17
CA ILE A 154 19.65 9.35 -6.48
C ILE A 154 20.08 7.96 -6.98
N SER A 155 21.36 7.63 -6.87
CA SER A 155 21.91 6.35 -7.34
C SER A 155 21.39 5.14 -6.54
N GLU A 156 21.12 5.32 -5.25
CA GLU A 156 20.51 4.30 -4.39
C GLU A 156 18.98 4.22 -4.53
N GLY A 157 18.36 5.08 -5.34
CA GLY A 157 16.92 5.04 -5.58
C GLY A 157 16.06 5.58 -4.43
N VAL A 158 16.64 6.40 -3.54
CA VAL A 158 15.86 7.17 -2.55
C VAL A 158 15.18 8.36 -3.23
N LEU A 159 15.93 9.00 -4.13
CA LEU A 159 15.49 10.17 -4.88
C LEU A 159 15.58 9.92 -6.38
N SER A 160 14.78 10.63 -7.15
CA SER A 160 14.84 10.70 -8.61
C SER A 160 15.11 12.12 -9.04
N LYS A 161 15.83 12.27 -10.15
CA LYS A 161 16.11 13.55 -10.80
C LYS A 161 15.42 13.57 -12.17
N ASN A 162 14.69 14.64 -12.48
CA ASN A 162 14.01 14.81 -13.76
C ASN A 162 13.99 16.28 -14.19
N LEU A 163 13.56 16.54 -15.43
CA LEU A 163 13.35 17.87 -15.96
C LEU A 163 11.88 18.23 -15.90
N PHE A 164 11.58 19.43 -15.42
CA PHE A 164 10.22 19.95 -15.28
C PHE A 164 10.07 21.25 -16.08
N TRP A 165 8.90 21.45 -16.68
CA TRP A 165 8.57 22.70 -17.37
C TRP A 165 8.29 23.80 -16.35
N ARG A 166 8.89 24.96 -16.57
CA ARG A 166 8.51 26.21 -15.92
C ARG A 166 7.52 27.00 -16.76
N GLU A 167 6.80 27.92 -16.11
CA GLU A 167 6.07 28.96 -16.82
C GLU A 167 7.02 29.72 -17.77
N GLY A 168 6.61 29.89 -19.02
CA GLY A 168 7.43 30.50 -20.07
C GLY A 168 8.20 29.53 -20.96
N GLY A 169 8.12 28.22 -20.73
CA GLY A 169 8.71 27.20 -21.61
C GLY A 169 10.20 26.94 -21.36
N GLU A 170 10.76 27.48 -20.29
CA GLU A 170 12.04 27.04 -19.75
C GLU A 170 11.88 25.70 -19.02
N HIS A 171 12.98 24.98 -18.82
CA HIS A 171 12.98 23.75 -18.03
C HIS A 171 13.96 23.87 -16.86
N GLU A 172 13.62 23.27 -15.73
CA GLU A 172 14.51 23.17 -14.57
C GLU A 172 14.70 21.72 -14.15
N GLU A 173 15.85 21.44 -13.54
CA GLU A 173 16.10 20.14 -12.91
C GLU A 173 15.45 20.11 -11.52
N GLY A 174 14.67 19.07 -11.26
CA GLY A 174 14.00 18.84 -9.99
C GLY A 174 14.32 17.47 -9.42
N VAL A 175 14.28 17.37 -8.10
CA VAL A 175 14.47 16.16 -7.32
C VAL A 175 13.20 15.87 -6.52
N TYR A 176 12.81 14.59 -6.49
CA TYR A 176 11.63 14.10 -5.77
C TYR A 176 11.89 12.66 -5.30
N LEU A 177 11.07 12.16 -4.38
CA LEU A 177 11.15 10.78 -3.92
C LEU A 177 10.72 9.83 -5.05
N VAL A 178 11.41 8.71 -5.22
CA VAL A 178 11.24 7.84 -6.41
C VAL A 178 9.83 7.27 -6.53
N TYR A 179 9.15 7.07 -5.40
CA TYR A 179 7.88 6.39 -5.35
C TYR A 179 6.88 7.23 -4.53
N GLU A 180 5.79 7.64 -5.18
CA GLU A 180 4.80 8.59 -4.66
C GLU A 180 4.18 8.14 -3.33
N ARG A 181 3.79 6.87 -3.21
CA ARG A 181 3.27 6.34 -1.94
C ARG A 181 4.30 6.39 -0.79
N PHE A 182 5.61 6.28 -1.08
CA PHE A 182 6.63 6.52 -0.05
C PHE A 182 6.69 8.01 0.31
N GLU A 183 6.58 8.90 -0.68
CA GLU A 183 6.56 10.34 -0.46
C GLU A 183 5.39 10.78 0.43
N ASP A 184 4.18 10.34 0.13
CA ASP A 184 2.99 10.65 0.94
C ASP A 184 3.13 10.12 2.37
N HIS A 185 3.67 8.92 2.51
CA HIS A 185 3.84 8.29 3.80
C HIS A 185 4.92 8.99 4.66
N LEU A 186 6.04 9.37 4.04
CA LEU A 186 7.12 10.11 4.70
C LEU A 186 6.69 11.54 5.04
N THR A 187 5.96 12.20 4.14
CA THR A 187 5.36 13.52 4.37
C THR A 187 4.39 13.48 5.54
N THR A 188 3.54 12.46 5.58
CA THR A 188 2.62 12.22 6.71
C THR A 188 3.39 12.00 8.01
N SER A 189 4.46 11.19 7.99
CA SER A 189 5.28 10.99 9.19
C SER A 189 5.86 12.30 9.68
N TYR A 190 6.48 13.09 8.80
CA TYR A 190 7.06 14.39 9.13
C TYR A 190 6.02 15.34 9.75
N LEU A 191 4.84 15.42 9.16
CA LEU A 191 3.74 16.25 9.65
C LEU A 191 3.26 15.79 11.03
N LEU A 192 3.12 14.49 11.25
CA LEU A 192 2.73 13.94 12.54
C LEU A 192 3.83 14.16 13.59
N ASP A 193 5.10 13.92 13.26
CA ASP A 193 6.23 14.16 14.17
C ASP A 193 6.28 15.64 14.62
N LYS A 194 5.96 16.57 13.73
CA LYS A 194 5.95 18.02 14.00
C LYS A 194 4.78 18.46 14.88
N HIS A 195 3.59 17.87 14.72
CA HIS A 195 2.35 18.40 15.31
C HIS A 195 1.74 17.53 16.41
N LEU A 196 1.98 16.23 16.43
CA LEU A 196 1.31 15.28 17.33
C LEU A 196 1.68 15.51 18.81
N GLU A 197 2.92 15.90 19.11
CA GLU A 197 3.36 16.17 20.49
C GLU A 197 2.98 17.57 20.98
N THR A 198 2.82 18.52 20.05
CA THR A 198 2.65 19.94 20.39
C THR A 198 1.19 20.30 20.64
N ASP A 199 0.27 19.64 19.94
CA ASP A 199 -1.14 19.99 19.89
C ASP A 199 -2.02 18.90 20.50
N LYS A 200 -3.25 19.26 20.90
CA LYS A 200 -4.25 18.22 21.23
C LYS A 200 -4.64 17.49 19.96
N LEU A 201 -4.55 16.15 19.96
CA LEU A 201 -4.79 15.31 18.80
C LEU A 201 -6.04 15.71 17.97
N GLU A 202 -7.19 15.90 18.64
CA GLU A 202 -8.44 16.28 17.95
C GLU A 202 -8.38 17.69 17.33
N SER A 203 -7.60 18.60 17.90
CA SER A 203 -7.52 19.98 17.40
C SER A 203 -6.71 20.12 16.11
N ILE A 204 -5.82 19.17 15.83
CA ILE A 204 -4.94 19.17 14.65
C ILE A 204 -5.75 18.98 13.35
N PHE A 205 -6.85 18.23 13.43
CA PHE A 205 -7.70 17.84 12.30
C PHE A 205 -9.03 18.58 12.20
N ARG A 206 -9.31 19.53 13.11
CA ARG A 206 -10.52 20.38 13.10
C ARG A 206 -10.28 21.69 12.36
N ASP A 207 -11.34 22.48 12.13
CA ASP A 207 -11.24 23.79 11.46
C ASP A 207 -10.08 24.63 12.04
N LYS A 208 -9.24 25.15 11.14
CA LYS A 208 -7.98 25.89 11.42
C LYS A 208 -6.84 25.07 12.05
N GLY A 209 -7.04 23.76 12.23
CA GLY A 209 -6.00 22.81 12.62
C GLY A 209 -4.92 22.67 11.55
N LYS A 210 -3.70 22.33 11.96
CA LYS A 210 -2.53 22.29 11.08
C LYS A 210 -2.64 21.26 9.95
N LEU A 211 -3.38 20.17 10.18
CA LEU A 211 -3.60 19.11 9.20
C LEU A 211 -5.01 19.12 8.60
N TYR A 212 -5.85 20.11 8.97
CA TYR A 212 -7.20 20.24 8.43
C TYR A 212 -7.23 20.37 6.90
N ARG A 213 -6.20 21.01 6.31
CA ARG A 213 -6.11 21.19 4.85
C ARG A 213 -6.05 19.88 4.06
N TYR A 214 -5.65 18.79 4.71
CA TYR A 214 -5.61 17.46 4.11
C TYR A 214 -6.92 16.72 4.30
N ILE A 215 -7.86 17.24 5.10
CA ILE A 215 -9.19 16.67 5.26
C ILE A 215 -10.14 17.38 4.31
N ASP A 216 -9.99 17.10 3.02
CA ASP A 216 -10.86 17.63 1.98
C ASP A 216 -11.62 16.50 1.25
N ASP A 217 -12.73 16.87 0.62
CA ASP A 217 -13.54 15.94 -0.21
C ASP A 217 -13.01 15.90 -1.65
N SER A 218 -11.71 16.19 -1.83
CA SER A 218 -11.02 16.19 -3.11
C SER A 218 -9.97 15.09 -3.11
N HIS A 219 -9.70 14.50 -4.28
CA HIS A 219 -8.65 13.48 -4.39
C HIS A 219 -7.22 14.08 -4.44
N PHE A 220 -7.06 15.41 -4.32
CA PHE A 220 -5.74 16.05 -4.40
C PHE A 220 -4.82 15.66 -3.25
N THR A 221 -5.37 15.29 -2.09
CA THR A 221 -4.61 14.90 -0.90
C THR A 221 -4.79 13.44 -0.52
N GLN A 222 -5.32 12.62 -1.43
CA GLN A 222 -5.72 11.24 -1.18
C GLN A 222 -4.58 10.39 -0.61
N GLY A 223 -3.37 10.48 -1.16
CA GLY A 223 -2.22 9.70 -0.68
C GLY A 223 -1.80 10.05 0.75
N ILE A 224 -1.91 11.33 1.13
CA ILE A 224 -1.68 11.79 2.51
C ILE A 224 -2.82 11.32 3.43
N LEU A 225 -4.08 11.38 2.99
CA LEU A 225 -5.23 10.87 3.76
C LEU A 225 -5.15 9.36 4.01
N GLU A 226 -4.77 8.58 2.99
CA GLU A 226 -4.48 7.15 3.11
C GLU A 226 -3.37 6.92 4.14
N SER A 227 -2.26 7.65 4.01
CA SER A 227 -1.13 7.56 4.93
C SER A 227 -1.49 7.96 6.37
N LEU A 228 -2.33 8.98 6.56
CA LEU A 228 -2.88 9.36 7.86
C LEU A 228 -3.76 8.24 8.43
N SER A 229 -4.56 7.61 7.58
CA SER A 229 -5.42 6.49 7.95
C SER A 229 -4.62 5.24 8.35
N ILE A 230 -3.36 5.10 7.92
CA ILE A 230 -2.43 4.08 8.41
C ILE A 230 -1.79 4.52 9.74
N GLN A 231 -1.17 5.70 9.75
CA GLN A 231 -0.25 6.09 10.83
C GLN A 231 -0.95 6.58 12.09
N ILE A 232 -2.16 7.17 12.01
CA ILE A 232 -2.90 7.62 13.20
C ILE A 232 -3.29 6.45 14.11
N PRO A 233 -3.90 5.36 13.61
CA PRO A 233 -4.13 4.15 14.39
C PRO A 233 -2.86 3.55 14.99
N GLU A 234 -1.78 3.50 14.22
CA GLU A 234 -0.50 2.93 14.67
C GLU A 234 0.15 3.74 15.80
N ARG A 235 0.06 5.08 15.76
CA ARG A 235 0.72 5.97 16.74
C ARG A 235 -0.15 6.26 17.96
N THR A 236 -1.47 6.30 17.80
CA THR A 236 -2.39 6.82 18.82
C THR A 236 -3.41 5.79 19.31
N GLY A 237 -3.62 4.71 18.54
CA GLY A 237 -4.65 3.71 18.80
C GLY A 237 -6.09 4.18 18.53
N LYS A 238 -6.28 5.42 18.01
CA LYS A 238 -7.55 5.98 17.53
C LYS A 238 -7.60 5.95 16.01
N GLU A 239 -8.79 5.98 15.44
CA GLU A 239 -8.99 6.09 13.99
C GLU A 239 -9.01 7.55 13.53
N LEU A 240 -8.56 7.82 12.30
CA LEU A 240 -8.59 9.18 11.73
C LEU A 240 -10.00 9.76 11.78
N TYR A 241 -11.01 9.00 11.34
CA TYR A 241 -12.41 9.44 11.33
C TYR A 241 -12.95 9.77 12.74
N GLU A 242 -12.35 9.26 13.82
CA GLU A 242 -12.76 9.61 15.19
C GLU A 242 -12.32 11.02 15.59
N LEU A 243 -11.32 11.56 14.89
CA LEU A 243 -10.75 12.89 15.11
C LEU A 243 -11.44 13.98 14.27
N LEU A 244 -12.30 13.58 13.32
CA LEU A 244 -12.98 14.47 12.39
C LEU A 244 -14.39 14.85 12.86
N ASP A 245 -14.90 15.96 12.31
CA ASP A 245 -16.29 16.37 12.51
C ASP A 245 -17.26 15.44 11.76
N GLU A 246 -18.50 15.29 12.25
CA GLU A 246 -19.48 14.32 11.69
C GLU A 246 -19.70 14.47 10.17
N LYS A 247 -19.58 15.68 9.62
CA LYS A 247 -19.70 15.92 8.17
C LYS A 247 -18.55 15.26 7.39
N GLN A 248 -17.32 15.39 7.88
CA GLN A 248 -16.11 14.92 7.19
C GLN A 248 -16.01 13.39 7.21
N LYS A 249 -16.61 12.74 8.21
CA LYS A 249 -16.67 11.28 8.31
C LYS A 249 -17.34 10.61 7.10
N ALA A 250 -18.17 11.34 6.36
CA ALA A 250 -18.87 10.86 5.17
C ALA A 250 -18.22 11.30 3.85
N PHE A 251 -17.08 12.01 3.90
CA PHE A 251 -16.34 12.36 2.67
C PHE A 251 -15.85 11.09 1.99
N VAL A 252 -15.96 11.06 0.66
CA VAL A 252 -15.58 9.88 -0.12
C VAL A 252 -14.09 9.61 0.03
N SER A 253 -13.26 10.67 -0.01
CA SER A 253 -11.82 10.61 0.22
C SER A 253 -11.46 9.96 1.58
N VAL A 254 -12.19 10.29 2.65
CA VAL A 254 -11.98 9.72 3.99
C VAL A 254 -12.39 8.25 4.04
N ILE A 255 -13.52 7.89 3.43
CA ILE A 255 -13.97 6.50 3.36
C ILE A 255 -12.97 5.66 2.56
N GLU A 256 -12.59 6.11 1.38
CA GLU A 256 -11.61 5.44 0.52
C GLU A 256 -10.27 5.28 1.24
N SER A 257 -9.77 6.37 1.85
CA SER A 257 -8.51 6.36 2.59
C SER A 257 -8.55 5.38 3.76
N PHE A 258 -9.68 5.32 4.46
CA PHE A 258 -9.88 4.33 5.51
C PHE A 258 -9.82 2.91 4.94
N VAL A 259 -10.57 2.60 3.88
CA VAL A 259 -10.60 1.23 3.33
C VAL A 259 -9.25 0.81 2.76
N TYR A 260 -8.62 1.64 1.93
CA TYR A 260 -7.31 1.33 1.34
C TYR A 260 -6.22 1.17 2.40
N SER A 261 -6.31 1.93 3.51
CA SER A 261 -5.35 1.79 4.61
C SER A 261 -5.38 0.42 5.28
N LEU A 262 -6.53 -0.28 5.30
CA LEU A 262 -6.67 -1.54 6.05
C LEU A 262 -5.69 -2.62 5.58
N ILE A 263 -5.39 -2.67 4.28
CA ILE A 263 -4.45 -3.63 3.68
C ILE A 263 -3.02 -3.42 4.21
N TRP A 264 -2.67 -2.19 4.58
CA TRP A 264 -1.31 -1.76 4.90
C TRP A 264 -1.03 -1.53 6.38
N ARG A 265 -2.02 -1.77 7.25
CA ARG A 265 -1.90 -1.55 8.69
C ARG A 265 -1.29 -2.76 9.38
N LYS A 266 -0.51 -2.51 10.44
CA LYS A 266 -0.04 -3.58 11.33
C LYS A 266 -1.21 -4.38 11.94
N PRO A 267 -1.08 -5.72 12.09
CA PRO A 267 -2.05 -6.51 12.85
C PRO A 267 -2.28 -5.94 14.26
N GLY A 268 -3.53 -6.03 14.74
CA GLY A 268 -3.93 -5.54 16.05
C GLY A 268 -4.23 -4.03 16.14
N THR A 269 -3.93 -3.25 15.09
CA THR A 269 -4.32 -1.82 15.02
C THR A 269 -5.76 -1.64 14.57
N ILE A 270 -6.27 -2.59 13.78
CA ILE A 270 -7.68 -2.67 13.36
C ILE A 270 -8.49 -3.28 14.51
N LYS A 271 -9.47 -2.53 15.02
CA LYS A 271 -10.25 -2.87 16.20
C LYS A 271 -11.74 -2.96 15.89
N GLU A 272 -12.51 -3.58 16.79
CA GLU A 272 -13.97 -3.78 16.66
C GLU A 272 -14.78 -2.48 16.45
N ASN A 273 -14.29 -1.32 16.93
CA ASN A 273 -14.96 -0.03 16.70
C ASN A 273 -15.06 0.34 15.21
N THR A 274 -14.12 -0.15 14.38
CA THR A 274 -14.13 0.10 12.93
C THR A 274 -15.39 -0.44 12.25
N LYS A 275 -15.97 -1.55 12.74
CA LYS A 275 -17.24 -2.10 12.22
C LYS A 275 -18.39 -1.11 12.30
N LYS A 276 -18.43 -0.25 13.33
CA LYS A 276 -19.48 0.78 13.47
C LYS A 276 -19.38 1.84 12.39
N TYR A 277 -18.15 2.22 12.03
CA TYR A 277 -17.91 3.17 10.95
C TYR A 277 -18.27 2.56 9.59
N ILE A 278 -17.83 1.32 9.33
CA ILE A 278 -18.16 0.55 8.12
C ILE A 278 -19.67 0.43 7.94
N ASN A 279 -20.41 -0.02 8.95
CA ASN A 279 -21.85 -0.21 8.84
C ASN A 279 -22.62 1.11 8.63
N LYS A 280 -22.10 2.24 9.15
CA LYS A 280 -22.79 3.53 9.08
C LYS A 280 -22.49 4.31 7.80
N TYR A 281 -21.26 4.23 7.29
CA TYR A 281 -20.79 5.09 6.19
C TYR A 281 -20.38 4.33 4.93
N ILE A 282 -20.03 3.05 5.02
CA ILE A 282 -19.38 2.32 3.93
C ILE A 282 -20.35 1.33 3.29
N LEU A 283 -21.02 0.48 4.08
CA LEU A 283 -21.93 -0.53 3.54
C LEU A 283 -23.27 0.03 3.03
N CYS A 284 -23.54 1.33 3.26
CA CYS A 284 -24.80 1.96 2.88
C CYS A 284 -24.86 2.37 1.40
N TYR A 285 -23.73 2.41 0.70
CA TYR A 285 -23.65 2.83 -0.70
C TYR A 285 -22.94 1.76 -1.54
N GLU A 286 -23.43 1.52 -2.75
CA GLU A 286 -22.97 0.44 -3.63
C GLU A 286 -21.47 0.52 -3.95
N GLN A 287 -20.96 1.71 -4.28
CA GLN A 287 -19.53 1.90 -4.61
C GLN A 287 -18.61 1.63 -3.42
N THR A 288 -18.94 2.16 -2.24
CA THR A 288 -18.13 1.95 -1.03
C THR A 288 -18.32 0.54 -0.45
N PHE A 289 -19.46 -0.10 -0.72
CA PHE A 289 -19.69 -1.51 -0.43
C PHE A 289 -18.76 -2.40 -1.26
N ASP A 290 -18.71 -2.19 -2.59
CA ASP A 290 -17.79 -2.90 -3.46
C ASP A 290 -16.34 -2.71 -3.01
N LEU A 291 -15.92 -1.46 -2.82
CA LEU A 291 -14.57 -1.12 -2.35
C LEU A 291 -14.19 -1.88 -1.07
N PHE A 292 -15.11 -1.97 -0.10
CA PHE A 292 -14.87 -2.70 1.14
C PHE A 292 -14.68 -4.20 0.90
N PHE A 293 -15.50 -4.83 0.06
CA PHE A 293 -15.38 -6.26 -0.21
C PHE A 293 -14.19 -6.59 -1.12
N GLN A 294 -13.75 -5.69 -2.01
CA GLN A 294 -12.46 -5.82 -2.70
C GLN A 294 -11.29 -5.84 -1.71
N MET A 295 -11.32 -4.96 -0.70
CA MET A 295 -10.34 -4.98 0.38
C MET A 295 -10.39 -6.28 1.17
N VAL A 296 -11.59 -6.73 1.58
CA VAL A 296 -11.78 -8.01 2.30
C VAL A 296 -11.20 -9.18 1.52
N TYR A 297 -11.44 -9.27 0.21
CA TYR A 297 -10.90 -10.35 -0.61
C TYR A 297 -9.38 -10.27 -0.77
N SER A 298 -8.81 -9.06 -0.84
CA SER A 298 -7.36 -8.84 -0.93
C SER A 298 -6.60 -9.34 0.31
N VAL A 299 -7.26 -9.42 1.46
CA VAL A 299 -6.69 -9.87 2.75
C VAL A 299 -7.34 -11.14 3.29
N SER A 300 -8.21 -11.77 2.49
CA SER A 300 -9.09 -12.86 2.93
C SER A 300 -8.34 -14.07 3.46
N SER A 301 -7.17 -14.35 2.88
CA SER A 301 -6.30 -15.49 3.16
C SER A 301 -5.28 -15.24 4.26
N ASP A 302 -5.23 -14.03 4.86
CA ASP A 302 -4.31 -13.69 5.93
C ASP A 302 -4.91 -14.06 7.32
N PRO A 303 -4.34 -15.05 8.04
CA PRO A 303 -4.85 -15.45 9.35
C PRO A 303 -4.79 -14.35 10.42
N GLU A 304 -3.87 -13.39 10.29
CA GLU A 304 -3.68 -12.32 11.27
C GLU A 304 -4.51 -11.07 10.94
N HIS A 305 -5.09 -10.98 9.74
CA HIS A 305 -5.89 -9.84 9.34
C HIS A 305 -7.30 -9.86 9.96
N PHE A 306 -7.71 -8.73 10.54
CA PHE A 306 -8.98 -8.61 11.26
C PHE A 306 -10.21 -8.89 10.36
N TYR A 307 -10.13 -8.50 9.09
CA TYR A 307 -11.19 -8.69 8.08
C TYR A 307 -10.95 -9.87 7.13
N ASN A 308 -10.25 -10.91 7.58
CA ASN A 308 -10.04 -12.12 6.77
C ASN A 308 -11.33 -12.93 6.49
N ALA A 309 -11.21 -14.07 5.82
CA ALA A 309 -12.35 -14.89 5.39
C ALA A 309 -13.25 -15.37 6.53
N ASN A 310 -12.71 -15.58 7.74
CA ASN A 310 -13.52 -15.89 8.92
C ASN A 310 -14.44 -14.72 9.31
N SER A 311 -13.96 -13.48 9.17
CA SER A 311 -14.81 -12.29 9.36
C SER A 311 -15.89 -12.19 8.28
N LEU A 312 -15.53 -12.44 7.02
CA LEU A 312 -16.48 -12.47 5.90
C LEU A 312 -17.58 -13.53 6.13
N HIS A 313 -17.18 -14.75 6.46
CA HIS A 313 -18.09 -15.87 6.71
C HIS A 313 -19.07 -15.55 7.85
N ARG A 314 -18.58 -15.04 8.99
CA ARG A 314 -19.45 -14.63 10.10
C ARG A 314 -20.39 -13.50 9.72
N TYR A 315 -19.99 -12.58 8.85
CA TYR A 315 -20.87 -11.51 8.36
C TYR A 315 -21.98 -12.08 7.47
N LEU A 316 -21.64 -12.88 6.45
CA LEU A 316 -22.61 -13.43 5.50
C LEU A 316 -23.57 -14.46 6.12
N MET A 317 -23.13 -15.20 7.14
CA MET A 317 -23.96 -16.18 7.86
C MET A 317 -25.02 -15.55 8.77
N GLN A 318 -24.93 -14.26 9.08
CA GLN A 318 -25.96 -13.57 9.88
C GLN A 318 -27.25 -13.32 9.09
N PHE A 319 -27.18 -13.34 7.76
CA PHE A 319 -28.31 -13.08 6.89
C PHE A 319 -29.14 -14.34 6.65
N THR A 320 -30.45 -14.17 6.50
CA THR A 320 -31.30 -15.23 5.96
C THR A 320 -30.88 -15.56 4.53
N LEU A 321 -31.25 -16.73 4.01
CA LEU A 321 -30.93 -17.10 2.63
C LEU A 321 -31.42 -16.03 1.64
N SER A 322 -32.66 -15.54 1.81
CA SER A 322 -33.24 -14.52 0.94
C SER A 322 -32.54 -13.17 1.02
N ASP A 323 -32.17 -12.72 2.23
CA ASP A 323 -31.48 -11.43 2.39
C ASP A 323 -30.05 -11.51 1.85
N ARG A 324 -29.38 -12.64 2.08
CA ARG A 324 -28.06 -12.89 1.52
C ARG A 324 -28.09 -12.93 0.00
N ASP A 325 -29.08 -13.55 -0.61
CA ASP A 325 -29.20 -13.56 -2.07
C ASP A 325 -29.48 -12.16 -2.63
N ALA A 326 -30.31 -11.35 -1.94
CA ALA A 326 -30.63 -10.01 -2.38
C ALA A 326 -29.44 -9.03 -2.34
N ILE A 327 -28.46 -9.27 -1.46
CA ILE A 327 -27.29 -8.39 -1.26
C ILE A 327 -26.02 -8.99 -1.88
N TRP A 328 -25.65 -10.20 -1.46
CA TRP A 328 -24.36 -10.81 -1.81
C TRP A 328 -24.38 -11.44 -3.20
N THR A 329 -25.41 -12.24 -3.49
CA THR A 329 -25.51 -12.94 -4.79
C THR A 329 -25.70 -11.95 -5.95
N THR A 330 -26.44 -10.86 -5.73
CA THR A 330 -26.58 -9.76 -6.70
C THR A 330 -25.26 -9.01 -6.89
N TYR A 331 -24.57 -8.68 -5.81
CA TYR A 331 -23.24 -8.05 -5.85
C TYR A 331 -22.24 -8.86 -6.68
N LEU A 332 -22.16 -10.17 -6.46
CA LEU A 332 -21.24 -11.07 -7.17
C LEU A 332 -21.50 -11.20 -8.68
N HIS A 333 -22.63 -10.72 -9.21
CA HIS A 333 -22.93 -10.83 -10.63
C HIS A 333 -21.93 -10.05 -11.50
N GLU A 334 -21.49 -8.89 -11.00
CA GLU A 334 -20.63 -7.92 -11.71
C GLU A 334 -19.14 -8.00 -11.27
N GLN A 335 -18.73 -9.10 -10.63
CA GLN A 335 -17.40 -9.24 -10.02
C GLN A 335 -16.40 -10.04 -10.87
N ASP A 336 -16.76 -10.37 -12.10
CA ASP A 336 -15.97 -11.22 -13.00
C ASP A 336 -14.89 -10.49 -13.80
N HIS A 337 -14.68 -9.19 -13.53
CA HIS A 337 -13.68 -8.37 -14.19
C HIS A 337 -12.26 -8.69 -13.68
N GLU A 338 -11.28 -8.69 -14.58
CA GLU A 338 -9.89 -9.11 -14.28
C GLU A 338 -9.22 -8.33 -13.13
N GLU A 339 -9.65 -7.09 -12.90
CA GLU A 339 -9.07 -6.19 -11.89
C GLU A 339 -9.61 -6.42 -10.46
N THR A 340 -10.58 -7.31 -10.26
CA THR A 340 -11.15 -7.53 -8.91
C THR A 340 -10.24 -8.38 -8.04
N ALA A 341 -10.28 -8.14 -6.72
CA ALA A 341 -9.58 -8.97 -5.73
C ALA A 341 -10.10 -10.41 -5.72
N MET A 342 -11.37 -10.61 -6.08
CA MET A 342 -11.96 -11.94 -6.21
C MET A 342 -11.36 -12.70 -7.38
N VAL A 343 -11.23 -12.08 -8.55
CA VAL A 343 -10.58 -12.69 -9.71
C VAL A 343 -9.10 -12.96 -9.43
N ARG A 344 -8.37 -12.03 -8.79
CA ARG A 344 -6.99 -12.29 -8.34
C ARG A 344 -6.88 -13.52 -7.44
N LEU A 345 -7.79 -13.68 -6.48
CA LEU A 345 -7.83 -14.87 -5.62
C LEU A 345 -8.09 -16.15 -6.44
N ILE A 346 -9.03 -16.12 -7.38
CA ILE A 346 -9.35 -17.24 -8.27
C ILE A 346 -8.14 -17.63 -9.12
N ASP A 347 -7.53 -16.65 -9.80
CA ASP A 347 -6.42 -16.88 -10.72
C ASP A 347 -5.18 -17.39 -10.01
N TRP A 348 -4.85 -16.79 -8.86
CA TRP A 348 -3.78 -17.28 -8.00
C TRP A 348 -4.05 -18.73 -7.55
N ALA A 349 -5.25 -19.03 -7.04
CA ALA A 349 -5.57 -20.35 -6.52
C ALA A 349 -5.57 -21.42 -7.64
N LYS A 350 -5.96 -21.03 -8.85
CA LYS A 350 -5.99 -21.90 -10.03
C LYS A 350 -4.63 -22.08 -10.71
N SER A 351 -3.62 -21.27 -10.38
CA SER A 351 -2.29 -21.38 -11.02
C SER A 351 -1.70 -22.79 -10.83
N GLU A 352 -0.93 -23.28 -11.81
CA GLU A 352 -0.29 -24.61 -11.74
C GLU A 352 0.96 -24.64 -10.84
N GLU A 353 1.28 -23.52 -10.19
CA GLU A 353 2.48 -23.41 -9.38
C GLU A 353 2.32 -24.07 -8.02
N ASP A 354 3.45 -24.56 -7.50
CA ASP A 354 3.53 -25.16 -6.18
C ASP A 354 3.10 -24.16 -5.10
N LYS A 355 2.10 -24.58 -4.30
CA LYS A 355 1.52 -23.84 -3.18
C LYS A 355 1.94 -24.43 -1.83
N SER A 356 2.99 -25.24 -1.78
CA SER A 356 3.52 -25.87 -0.56
C SER A 356 3.94 -24.86 0.53
N TYR A 357 4.23 -23.62 0.14
CA TYR A 357 4.55 -22.53 1.05
C TYR A 357 3.36 -22.09 1.93
N LEU A 358 2.11 -22.32 1.50
CA LEU A 358 0.93 -21.89 2.23
C LEU A 358 0.78 -22.64 3.55
N SER A 359 0.48 -21.88 4.62
CA SER A 359 0.02 -22.47 5.87
C SER A 359 -1.37 -23.12 5.72
N GLY A 360 -1.68 -24.10 6.57
CA GLY A 360 -3.02 -24.72 6.62
C GLY A 360 -4.12 -23.69 6.86
N ASP A 361 -3.93 -22.78 7.82
CA ASP A 361 -4.87 -21.71 8.14
C ASP A 361 -5.11 -20.77 6.95
N SER A 362 -4.05 -20.34 6.26
CA SER A 362 -4.20 -19.47 5.08
C SER A 362 -4.93 -20.19 3.95
N ARG A 363 -4.64 -21.47 3.74
CA ARG A 363 -5.33 -22.31 2.75
C ARG A 363 -6.81 -22.47 3.10
N LEU A 364 -7.15 -22.70 4.36
CA LEU A 364 -8.54 -22.78 4.84
C LEU A 364 -9.27 -21.46 4.59
N LEU A 365 -8.68 -20.33 4.96
CA LEU A 365 -9.26 -19.00 4.75
C LEU A 365 -9.49 -18.69 3.27
N ALA A 366 -8.50 -18.96 2.41
CA ALA A 366 -8.66 -18.81 0.97
C ALA A 366 -9.78 -19.71 0.42
N ALA A 367 -9.88 -20.95 0.91
CA ALA A 367 -10.91 -21.90 0.52
C ALA A 367 -12.32 -21.45 0.95
N GLN A 368 -12.47 -20.91 2.16
CA GLN A 368 -13.73 -20.32 2.62
C GLN A 368 -14.14 -19.10 1.77
N ALA A 369 -13.19 -18.21 1.46
CA ALA A 369 -13.46 -17.05 0.61
C ALA A 369 -13.91 -17.47 -0.79
N LEU A 370 -13.21 -18.42 -1.43
CA LEU A 370 -13.62 -18.99 -2.73
C LEU A 370 -15.02 -19.63 -2.67
N SER A 371 -15.34 -20.32 -1.58
CA SER A 371 -16.65 -20.96 -1.40
C SER A 371 -17.80 -19.94 -1.37
N TRP A 372 -17.57 -18.74 -0.83
CA TRP A 372 -18.57 -17.67 -0.85
C TRP A 372 -18.85 -17.09 -2.24
N LEU A 373 -17.97 -17.34 -3.21
CA LEU A 373 -18.21 -16.97 -4.61
C LEU A 373 -19.19 -17.92 -5.31
N PHE A 374 -19.49 -19.07 -4.72
CA PHE A 374 -20.34 -20.10 -5.34
C PHE A 374 -21.80 -19.68 -5.45
N THR A 375 -22.22 -18.67 -4.71
CA THR A 375 -23.58 -18.14 -4.79
C THR A 375 -23.80 -17.25 -6.01
N SER A 376 -22.73 -16.86 -6.74
CA SER A 376 -22.85 -16.02 -7.94
C SER A 376 -23.75 -16.66 -9.00
N THR A 377 -24.57 -15.83 -9.64
CA THR A 377 -25.38 -16.20 -10.81
C THR A 377 -24.58 -16.16 -12.11
N ASN A 378 -23.39 -15.57 -12.11
CA ASN A 378 -22.46 -15.58 -13.23
C ASN A 378 -21.76 -16.95 -13.30
N ILE A 379 -22.16 -17.77 -14.29
CA ILE A 379 -21.70 -19.16 -14.44
C ILE A 379 -20.18 -19.23 -14.64
N VAL A 380 -19.60 -18.34 -15.45
CA VAL A 380 -18.17 -18.37 -15.76
C VAL A 380 -17.33 -18.06 -14.52
N PHE A 381 -17.74 -17.04 -13.77
CA PHE A 381 -17.09 -16.65 -12.53
C PHE A 381 -17.19 -17.74 -11.46
N ARG A 382 -18.40 -18.26 -11.23
CA ARG A 382 -18.66 -19.33 -10.26
C ARG A 382 -17.89 -20.61 -10.59
N ASP A 383 -17.90 -21.04 -11.85
CA ASP A 383 -17.20 -22.26 -12.27
C ASP A 383 -15.68 -22.09 -12.17
N SER A 384 -15.16 -20.86 -12.37
CA SER A 384 -13.75 -20.54 -12.16
C SER A 384 -13.36 -20.60 -10.70
N ALA A 385 -14.16 -20.03 -9.80
CA ALA A 385 -13.97 -20.16 -8.35
C ALA A 385 -14.01 -21.63 -7.89
N THR A 386 -14.92 -22.43 -8.45
CA THR A 386 -15.03 -23.87 -8.13
C THR A 386 -13.77 -24.62 -8.52
N LYS A 387 -13.25 -24.38 -9.73
CA LYS A 387 -11.99 -24.99 -10.19
C LYS A 387 -10.81 -24.55 -9.33
N ALA A 388 -10.74 -23.26 -9.01
CA ALA A 388 -9.71 -22.70 -8.14
C ALA A 388 -9.71 -23.37 -6.76
N LEU A 389 -10.89 -23.61 -6.17
CA LEU A 389 -11.00 -24.32 -4.89
C LEU A 389 -10.48 -25.75 -4.98
N VAL A 390 -10.83 -26.48 -6.06
CA VAL A 390 -10.37 -27.86 -6.26
C VAL A 390 -8.85 -27.92 -6.37
N VAL A 391 -8.23 -27.04 -7.15
CA VAL A 391 -6.76 -26.95 -7.28
C VAL A 391 -6.12 -26.56 -5.95
N LEU A 392 -6.68 -25.57 -5.24
CA LEU A 392 -6.15 -25.12 -3.95
C LEU A 392 -6.16 -26.23 -2.89
N LEU A 393 -7.16 -27.12 -2.92
CA LEU A 393 -7.34 -28.18 -1.92
C LEU A 393 -6.79 -29.54 -2.36
N GLU A 394 -6.15 -29.62 -3.53
CA GLU A 394 -5.52 -30.85 -4.00
C GLU A 394 -4.55 -31.39 -2.94
N ASP A 395 -4.69 -32.68 -2.62
CA ASP A 395 -3.93 -33.41 -1.58
C ASP A 395 -4.00 -32.83 -0.15
N CYS A 396 -4.92 -31.90 0.14
CA CYS A 396 -5.05 -31.22 1.43
C CYS A 396 -6.26 -31.71 2.27
N ILE A 397 -6.35 -33.02 2.52
CA ILE A 397 -7.51 -33.67 3.20
C ILE A 397 -7.86 -33.02 4.56
N VAL A 398 -6.85 -32.60 5.32
CA VAL A 398 -7.06 -31.96 6.63
C VAL A 398 -7.87 -30.66 6.46
N VAL A 399 -7.43 -29.78 5.56
CA VAL A 399 -8.12 -28.51 5.28
C VAL A 399 -9.51 -28.74 4.68
N ILE A 400 -9.68 -29.75 3.83
CA ILE A 400 -11.00 -30.13 3.30
C ILE A 400 -11.96 -30.50 4.43
N THR A 401 -11.49 -31.31 5.39
CA THR A 401 -12.33 -31.77 6.51
C THR A 401 -12.71 -30.61 7.42
N GLU A 402 -11.78 -29.69 7.68
CA GLU A 402 -12.04 -28.47 8.44
C GLU A 402 -13.06 -27.57 7.74
N LEU A 403 -12.88 -27.29 6.44
CA LEU A 403 -13.79 -26.47 5.64
C LEU A 403 -15.23 -26.98 5.65
N LEU A 404 -15.43 -28.31 5.63
CA LEU A 404 -16.77 -28.91 5.65
C LEU A 404 -17.41 -28.94 7.05
N SER A 405 -16.62 -28.68 8.10
CA SER A 405 -17.08 -28.69 9.50
C SER A 405 -17.49 -27.31 10.01
N GLU A 406 -17.14 -26.27 9.27
CA GLU A 406 -17.60 -24.89 9.47
C GLU A 406 -18.98 -24.65 8.85
#